data_AF-A0A9D8AXD5-F1
#
_entry.id   AF-A0A9D8AXD5-F1
#
_cell.length_a   1.000
_cell.length_b   1.000
_cell.length_c   1.000
_cell.angle_alpha   90.00
_cell.angle_beta   90.00
_cell.angle_gamma   90.00
#
_symmetry.space_group_name_H-M   'P 1'
#
loop_
_entity.id
_entity.type
_entity.pdbx_description
1 polymer ?
#
loop_
_entity_poly.entity_id
_entity_poly.type
_entity_poly.pdbx_seq_one_letter_code
_entity_poly.pdbx_strand_id
1 'polypeptide(L)'
;MDLELGIVSSCTGAGCRVQLLDRDAPVDAVYSEPMVAHHIEVSPGDLVAVDLGGPPRTVFCWALAWVVRVEGGQVWVARSSEPFHRGEGLQAQVVPGDQVFVASGKVHDVATGGRPAHPDGLRTLFYPLIRAIYQPRAEGSGAKPKLGEESGASYAPREVEYLSAQTERGLLALREVMGYSYQAGTDGIHPEGAQVRVADGVPVSFVLVDTNRAIEYPGGDVRYAFICDIATRPDRRREGHFRALMEHTLASLRRAGFPFVVTHGRDVLYRQFGFDVFTHHSGISITPEQVERTLGAGDPEEAGRCLTVEDRPGIVDDLLLVTGVREEGLANCRAALQAAAVMARERHKARILLEYPPAPSYGSRYPLYDSPEGALTALARTCGARVCVQGADPESGSIRDADWIKVLDAPSFVRCVVHGSNVPGLSLPEGAVCLNTDAGEVTIESLGDRVVVSDGMRPGARSVEWPSSALAQLLTGYRSAQMLGEIHRTPLAAGSLALLGGLFPPGWRFSRNESWTFKR
;
A
#
# COMPACT_ATOMS: atom_id res chain seq x y z
N MET A 1 7.14 24.16 -25.03
CA MET A 1 7.32 22.75 -24.63
C MET A 1 7.99 22.02 -25.77
N ASP A 2 9.14 21.42 -25.48
CA ASP A 2 9.86 20.51 -26.36
C ASP A 2 9.60 19.09 -25.87
N LEU A 3 8.65 18.39 -26.50
CA LEU A 3 8.13 17.12 -25.96
C LEU A 3 8.85 15.94 -26.59
N GLU A 4 9.29 15.01 -25.74
CA GLU A 4 9.86 13.72 -26.13
C GLU A 4 9.13 12.58 -25.42
N LEU A 5 9.03 11.42 -26.05
CA LEU A 5 8.54 10.20 -25.41
C LEU A 5 9.70 9.44 -24.75
N GLY A 6 9.44 8.79 -23.63
CA GLY A 6 10.41 7.92 -22.99
C GLY A 6 9.79 6.87 -22.08
N ILE A 7 10.56 5.83 -21.81
CA ILE A 7 10.19 4.77 -20.87
C ILE A 7 10.83 5.06 -19.52
N VAL A 8 10.04 4.99 -18.46
CA VAL A 8 10.52 5.19 -17.10
C VAL A 8 11.39 4.02 -16.69
N SER A 9 12.64 4.27 -16.29
CA SER A 9 13.57 3.24 -15.82
C SER A 9 13.59 3.13 -14.30
N SER A 10 13.43 4.23 -13.58
CA SER A 10 13.26 4.25 -12.13
C SER A 10 12.48 5.46 -11.65
N CYS A 11 11.83 5.34 -10.49
CA CYS A 11 11.05 6.43 -9.88
C CYS A 11 11.71 6.94 -8.60
N THR A 12 11.43 8.18 -8.27
CA THR A 12 11.74 8.83 -6.99
C THR A 12 10.50 9.57 -6.50
N GLY A 13 10.51 10.08 -5.27
CA GLY A 13 9.38 10.85 -4.73
C GLY A 13 9.07 12.14 -5.50
N ALA A 14 10.05 12.75 -6.16
CA ALA A 14 9.92 14.04 -6.85
C ALA A 14 9.92 13.95 -8.38
N GLY A 15 10.18 12.77 -8.94
CA GLY A 15 10.39 12.60 -10.38
C GLY A 15 10.79 11.18 -10.75
N CYS A 16 11.28 11.00 -11.97
CA CYS A 16 11.72 9.71 -12.48
C CYS A 16 12.93 9.83 -13.41
N ARG A 17 13.69 8.74 -13.52
CA ARG A 17 14.71 8.57 -14.56
C ARG A 17 14.03 7.96 -15.78
N VAL A 18 14.23 8.57 -16.94
CA VAL A 18 13.52 8.25 -18.18
C VAL A 18 14.52 7.95 -19.30
N GLN A 19 14.39 6.78 -19.91
CA GLN A 19 15.07 6.47 -21.17
C GLN A 19 14.22 7.02 -22.32
N LEU A 20 14.66 8.12 -22.94
CA LEU A 20 13.97 8.69 -24.11
C LEU A 20 14.04 7.72 -25.29
N LEU A 21 12.97 7.68 -26.11
CA LEU A 21 12.88 6.71 -27.21
C LEU A 21 13.92 6.95 -28.30
N ASP A 22 14.24 8.23 -28.56
CA ASP A 22 15.11 8.67 -29.66
C ASP A 22 16.49 9.14 -29.17
N ARG A 23 16.85 8.88 -27.91
CA ARG A 23 18.16 9.23 -27.34
C ARG A 23 18.75 8.07 -26.54
N ASP A 24 20.07 7.94 -26.58
CA ASP A 24 20.78 6.87 -25.89
C ASP A 24 20.92 7.12 -24.39
N ALA A 25 21.11 8.38 -23.98
CA ALA A 25 21.28 8.73 -22.57
C ALA A 25 19.93 8.96 -21.86
N PRO A 26 19.71 8.35 -20.68
CA PRO A 26 18.53 8.64 -19.88
C PRO A 26 18.61 10.04 -19.26
N VAL A 27 17.45 10.62 -18.96
CA VAL A 27 17.30 11.93 -18.30
C VAL A 27 16.60 11.78 -16.96
N ASP A 28 16.99 12.58 -15.97
CA ASP A 28 16.25 12.70 -14.71
C ASP A 28 15.24 13.84 -14.86
N ALA A 29 13.94 13.52 -14.77
CA ALA A 29 12.84 14.45 -14.96
C ALA A 29 12.01 14.58 -13.68
N VAL A 30 11.71 15.81 -13.26
CA VAL A 30 10.81 16.05 -12.13
C VAL A 30 9.35 15.95 -12.56
N TYR A 31 8.45 15.58 -11.65
CA TYR A 31 7.02 15.62 -11.96
C TYR A 31 6.55 17.05 -12.11
N SER A 32 5.79 17.33 -13.17
CA SER A 32 5.15 18.62 -13.34
C SER A 32 4.03 18.83 -12.31
N GLU A 33 3.72 20.10 -12.02
CA GLU A 33 2.68 20.47 -11.05
C GLU A 33 1.31 19.80 -11.33
N PRO A 34 0.79 19.73 -12.58
CA PRO A 34 -0.47 19.03 -12.83
C PRO A 34 -0.40 17.53 -12.52
N MET A 35 0.73 16.86 -12.79
CA MET A 35 0.87 15.45 -12.43
C MET A 35 0.82 15.25 -10.91
N VAL A 36 1.47 16.13 -10.14
CA VAL A 36 1.43 16.11 -8.68
C VAL A 36 0.03 16.43 -8.16
N ALA A 37 -0.62 17.46 -8.69
CA ALA A 37 -1.94 17.91 -8.28
C ALA A 37 -3.04 16.86 -8.57
N HIS A 38 -2.90 16.11 -9.67
CA HIS A 38 -3.81 15.03 -10.03
C HIS A 38 -3.38 13.66 -9.51
N HIS A 39 -2.33 13.59 -8.69
CA HIS A 39 -1.79 12.35 -8.13
C HIS A 39 -1.56 11.27 -9.20
N ILE A 40 -1.00 11.65 -10.35
CA ILE A 40 -0.71 10.72 -11.44
C ILE A 40 0.45 9.83 -11.01
N GLU A 41 0.16 8.56 -10.77
CA GLU A 41 1.17 7.54 -10.48
C GLU A 41 2.02 7.24 -11.72
N VAL A 42 3.33 7.12 -11.51
CA VAL A 42 4.31 6.74 -12.53
C VAL A 42 5.14 5.59 -11.97
N SER A 43 5.25 4.50 -12.74
CA SER A 43 6.00 3.30 -12.38
C SER A 43 7.10 3.01 -13.41
N PRO A 44 8.16 2.25 -13.05
CA PRO A 44 9.09 1.70 -14.02
C PRO A 44 8.36 0.91 -15.13
N GLY A 45 8.78 1.13 -16.37
CA GLY A 45 8.17 0.58 -17.58
C GLY A 45 7.02 1.41 -18.15
N ASP A 46 6.48 2.39 -17.42
CA ASP A 46 5.45 3.28 -17.97
C ASP A 46 6.05 4.17 -19.08
N LEU A 47 5.20 4.52 -20.04
CA LEU A 47 5.54 5.48 -21.08
C LEU A 47 5.18 6.88 -20.58
N VAL A 48 6.07 7.84 -20.79
CA VAL A 48 5.85 9.23 -20.38
C VAL A 48 6.16 10.21 -21.51
N ALA A 49 5.55 11.38 -21.44
CA ALA A 49 5.98 12.55 -22.21
C ALA A 49 6.79 13.46 -21.30
N VAL A 50 7.98 13.85 -21.75
CA VAL A 50 8.92 14.72 -21.03
C VAL A 50 9.06 16.04 -21.79
N ASP A 51 8.88 17.17 -21.09
CA ASP A 51 9.22 18.50 -21.62
C ASP A 51 10.69 18.81 -21.36
N LEU A 52 11.43 19.04 -22.43
CA LEU A 52 12.86 19.40 -22.46
C LEU A 52 13.10 20.89 -22.75
N GLY A 53 12.05 21.70 -22.81
CA GLY A 53 12.18 23.15 -23.03
C GLY A 53 12.85 23.91 -21.88
N GLY A 54 13.19 23.22 -20.79
CA GLY A 54 13.89 23.71 -19.60
C GLY A 54 14.47 22.53 -18.82
N PRO A 55 14.61 22.61 -17.48
CA PRO A 55 14.90 21.43 -16.67
C PRO A 55 13.89 20.32 -16.99
N PRO A 56 14.29 19.07 -17.30
CA PRO A 56 13.37 18.03 -17.76
C PRO A 56 12.20 17.81 -16.81
N ARG A 57 10.98 17.76 -17.35
CA ARG A 57 9.76 17.51 -16.57
C ARG A 57 8.89 16.45 -17.19
N THR A 58 8.44 15.50 -16.40
CA THR A 58 7.38 14.56 -16.79
C THR A 58 6.05 15.31 -16.76
N VAL A 59 5.37 15.36 -17.90
CA VAL A 59 4.13 16.13 -18.10
C VAL A 59 2.92 15.27 -18.47
N PHE A 60 3.14 14.00 -18.78
CA PHE A 60 2.07 13.04 -19.05
C PHE A 60 2.57 11.61 -18.83
N CYS A 61 1.67 10.69 -18.47
CA CYS A 61 1.97 9.28 -18.24
C CYS A 61 0.91 8.39 -18.90
N TRP A 62 1.38 7.33 -19.55
CA TRP A 62 0.59 6.16 -19.95
C TRP A 62 1.07 4.96 -19.14
N ALA A 63 0.18 4.37 -18.35
CA ALA A 63 0.49 3.21 -17.55
C ALA A 63 0.68 1.98 -18.45
N LEU A 64 1.77 1.24 -18.27
CA LEU A 64 1.97 -0.06 -18.89
C LEU A 64 1.11 -1.10 -18.16
N ALA A 65 0.32 -1.89 -18.88
CA ALA A 65 -0.54 -2.91 -18.26
C ALA A 65 -0.70 -4.16 -19.13
N TRP A 66 -0.93 -5.31 -18.48
CA TRP A 66 -1.22 -6.58 -19.16
C TRP A 66 -2.72 -6.72 -19.43
N VAL A 67 -3.09 -7.11 -20.64
CA VAL A 67 -4.47 -7.40 -21.03
C VAL A 67 -4.88 -8.75 -20.47
N VAL A 68 -5.89 -8.75 -19.62
CA VAL A 68 -6.45 -9.96 -18.99
C VAL A 68 -7.54 -10.56 -19.86
N ARG A 69 -8.43 -9.72 -20.39
CA ARG A 69 -9.50 -10.14 -21.29
C ARG A 69 -9.93 -9.01 -22.23
N VAL A 70 -10.53 -9.38 -23.34
CA VAL A 70 -11.13 -8.47 -24.32
C VAL A 70 -12.52 -9.00 -24.66
N GLU A 71 -13.55 -8.17 -24.50
CA GLU A 71 -14.95 -8.54 -24.64
C GLU A 71 -15.77 -7.32 -25.06
N GLY A 72 -16.63 -7.44 -26.07
CA GLY A 72 -17.49 -6.33 -26.51
C GLY A 72 -16.75 -5.04 -26.90
N GLY A 73 -15.50 -5.13 -27.36
CA GLY A 73 -14.65 -3.97 -27.68
C GLY A 73 -14.05 -3.25 -26.47
N GLN A 74 -14.31 -3.75 -25.26
CA GLN A 74 -13.67 -3.32 -24.02
C GLN A 74 -12.43 -4.18 -23.72
N VAL A 75 -11.45 -3.58 -23.08
CA VAL A 75 -10.15 -4.19 -22.73
C VAL A 75 -9.98 -4.12 -21.23
N TRP A 76 -9.89 -5.26 -20.55
CA TRP A 76 -9.60 -5.31 -19.12
C TRP A 76 -8.12 -5.56 -18.94
N VAL A 77 -7.49 -4.76 -18.10
CA VAL A 77 -6.05 -4.84 -17.83
C VAL A 77 -5.79 -5.14 -16.35
N ALA A 78 -4.72 -5.85 -16.04
CA ALA A 78 -4.42 -6.30 -14.67
C ALA A 78 -4.27 -5.14 -13.66
N ARG A 79 -3.94 -3.94 -14.13
CA ARG A 79 -3.78 -2.73 -13.31
C ARG A 79 -5.09 -1.98 -13.03
N SER A 80 -6.25 -2.43 -13.49
CA SER A 80 -7.52 -1.74 -13.27
C SER A 80 -8.68 -2.72 -13.18
N SER A 81 -9.68 -2.38 -12.35
CA SER A 81 -10.97 -3.08 -12.35
C SER A 81 -11.94 -2.57 -13.40
N GLU A 82 -11.75 -1.34 -13.88
CA GLU A 82 -12.59 -0.77 -14.93
C GLU A 82 -12.07 -1.16 -16.32
N PRO A 83 -12.97 -1.47 -17.27
CA PRO A 83 -12.58 -1.70 -18.64
C PRO A 83 -12.06 -0.42 -19.30
N PHE A 84 -11.14 -0.60 -20.24
CA PHE A 84 -10.66 0.45 -21.12
C PHE A 84 -11.31 0.30 -22.49
N HIS A 85 -11.55 1.43 -23.13
CA HIS A 85 -11.93 1.45 -24.54
C HIS A 85 -10.70 1.46 -25.43
N ARG A 86 -10.83 0.99 -26.66
CA ARG A 86 -9.77 1.21 -27.66
C ARG A 86 -9.67 2.71 -27.95
N GLY A 87 -8.46 3.25 -27.85
CA GLY A 87 -8.14 4.64 -28.17
C GLY A 87 -8.31 4.92 -29.67
N GLU A 88 -8.58 6.18 -29.99
CA GLU A 88 -8.64 6.62 -31.38
C GLU A 88 -7.26 6.45 -32.03
N GLY A 89 -7.24 5.83 -33.21
CA GLY A 89 -5.98 5.56 -33.93
C GLY A 89 -5.22 4.31 -33.50
N LEU A 90 -5.74 3.51 -32.55
CA LEU A 90 -5.12 2.23 -32.17
C LEU A 90 -5.19 1.21 -33.32
N GLN A 91 -4.10 1.08 -34.08
CA GLN A 91 -4.02 0.22 -35.27
C GLN A 91 -3.92 -1.27 -34.93
N ALA A 92 -3.19 -1.62 -33.88
CA ALA A 92 -2.97 -3.02 -33.50
C ALA A 92 -4.23 -3.66 -32.90
N GLN A 93 -4.50 -4.92 -33.27
CA GLN A 93 -5.46 -5.72 -32.53
C GLN A 93 -4.92 -5.94 -31.11
N VAL A 94 -5.79 -5.82 -30.12
CA VAL A 94 -5.44 -6.07 -28.72
C VAL A 94 -6.05 -7.40 -28.33
N VAL A 95 -5.24 -8.32 -27.84
CA VAL A 95 -5.66 -9.66 -27.42
C VAL A 95 -5.25 -9.93 -25.97
N PRO A 96 -5.91 -10.89 -25.28
CA PRO A 96 -5.46 -11.34 -23.96
C PRO A 96 -4.00 -11.77 -23.96
N GLY A 97 -3.24 -11.35 -22.96
CA GLY A 97 -1.80 -11.58 -22.87
C GLY A 97 -0.94 -10.47 -23.49
N ASP A 98 -1.49 -9.52 -24.24
CA ASP A 98 -0.72 -8.37 -24.70
C ASP A 98 -0.32 -7.44 -23.55
N GLN A 99 0.78 -6.70 -23.73
CA GLN A 99 1.07 -5.50 -22.95
C GLN A 99 0.58 -4.27 -23.71
N VAL A 100 -0.01 -3.31 -23.00
CA VAL A 100 -0.59 -2.10 -23.59
C VAL A 100 -0.26 -0.86 -22.76
N PHE A 101 -0.21 0.30 -23.41
CA PHE A 101 -0.13 1.61 -22.77
C PHE A 101 -1.51 2.23 -22.65
N VAL A 102 -1.93 2.54 -21.42
CA VAL A 102 -3.28 3.03 -21.13
C VAL A 102 -3.26 4.39 -20.44
N ALA A 103 -4.21 5.26 -20.79
CA ALA A 103 -4.44 6.53 -20.12
C ALA A 103 -5.90 6.98 -20.30
N SER A 104 -6.47 7.63 -19.29
CA SER A 104 -7.83 8.22 -19.36
C SER A 104 -8.91 7.23 -19.84
N GLY A 105 -8.91 6.01 -19.30
CA GLY A 105 -9.88 4.97 -19.65
C GLY A 105 -9.77 4.41 -21.07
N LYS A 106 -8.66 4.67 -21.77
CA LYS A 106 -8.41 4.17 -23.13
C LYS A 106 -7.06 3.47 -23.27
N VAL A 107 -7.00 2.47 -24.15
CA VAL A 107 -5.78 1.83 -24.66
C VAL A 107 -5.27 2.62 -25.86
N HIS A 108 -4.06 3.18 -25.77
CA HIS A 108 -3.54 4.06 -26.84
C HIS A 108 -2.51 3.39 -27.74
N ASP A 109 -1.78 2.39 -27.24
CA ASP A 109 -0.87 1.59 -28.05
C ASP A 109 -0.60 0.21 -27.43
N VAL A 110 -0.13 -0.73 -28.25
CA VAL A 110 0.40 -2.02 -27.79
C VAL A 110 1.89 -1.86 -27.49
N ALA A 111 2.36 -2.49 -26.42
CA ALA A 111 3.78 -2.49 -26.05
C ALA A 111 4.48 -3.71 -26.66
N THR A 112 5.51 -3.47 -27.46
CA THR A 112 6.39 -4.50 -28.04
C THR A 112 7.79 -4.33 -27.46
N GLY A 113 8.28 -5.33 -26.72
CA GLY A 113 9.59 -5.24 -26.05
C GLY A 113 9.67 -4.10 -25.03
N GLY A 114 8.56 -3.79 -24.35
CA GLY A 114 8.47 -2.68 -23.39
C GLY A 114 8.44 -1.27 -24.00
N ARG A 115 8.33 -1.16 -25.34
CA ARG A 115 8.23 0.12 -26.07
C ARG A 115 6.90 0.22 -26.81
N PRO A 116 6.35 1.44 -27.05
CA PRO A 116 5.17 1.59 -27.89
C PRO A 116 5.43 1.06 -29.30
N ALA A 117 4.48 0.31 -29.86
CA ALA A 117 4.58 -0.21 -31.22
C ALA A 117 4.48 0.91 -32.28
N HIS A 118 3.77 2.00 -31.97
CA HIS A 118 3.48 3.12 -32.88
C HIS A 118 3.72 4.48 -32.18
N PRO A 119 4.97 4.81 -31.78
CA PRO A 119 5.26 6.02 -31.03
C PRO A 119 4.85 7.30 -31.78
N ASP A 120 4.98 7.33 -33.11
CA ASP A 120 4.59 8.50 -33.91
C ASP A 120 3.10 8.79 -33.88
N GLY A 121 2.26 7.76 -33.76
CA GLY A 121 0.81 7.90 -33.57
C GLY A 121 0.51 8.60 -32.25
N LEU A 122 1.21 8.21 -31.19
CA LEU A 122 1.08 8.85 -29.87
C LEU A 122 1.57 10.30 -29.89
N ARG A 123 2.72 10.59 -30.52
CA ARG A 123 3.23 11.97 -30.67
C ARG A 123 2.21 12.85 -31.38
N THR A 124 1.70 12.37 -32.51
CA THR A 124 0.73 13.11 -33.36
C THR A 124 -0.56 13.41 -32.59
N LEU A 125 -1.09 12.43 -31.86
CA LEU A 125 -2.35 12.56 -31.15
C LEU A 125 -2.22 13.40 -29.87
N PHE A 126 -1.18 13.16 -29.07
CA PHE A 126 -1.11 13.69 -27.70
C PHE A 126 -0.28 14.94 -27.52
N TYR A 127 0.75 15.20 -28.33
CA TYR A 127 1.56 16.40 -28.13
C TYR A 127 0.75 17.70 -28.23
N PRO A 128 -0.21 17.86 -29.16
CA PRO A 128 -1.09 19.02 -29.17
C PRO A 128 -1.94 19.13 -27.89
N LEU A 129 -2.48 18.01 -27.41
CA LEU A 129 -3.32 17.96 -26.20
C LEU A 129 -2.51 18.32 -24.95
N ILE A 130 -1.32 17.74 -24.79
CA ILE A 130 -0.42 18.03 -23.68
C ILE A 130 -0.04 19.51 -23.72
N ARG A 131 0.36 20.06 -24.88
CA ARG A 131 0.66 21.50 -24.99
C ARG A 131 -0.52 22.38 -24.59
N ALA A 132 -1.75 22.02 -24.96
CA ALA A 132 -2.94 22.78 -24.60
C ALA A 132 -3.22 22.77 -23.09
N ILE A 133 -2.90 21.69 -22.38
CA ILE A 133 -3.03 21.61 -20.92
C ILE A 133 -2.07 22.58 -20.22
N TYR A 134 -0.86 22.75 -20.76
CA TYR A 134 0.23 23.51 -20.12
C TYR A 134 0.43 24.92 -20.70
N GLN A 135 -0.28 25.31 -21.76
CA GLN A 135 -0.29 26.69 -22.20
C GLN A 135 -0.97 27.55 -21.12
N PRO A 136 -0.34 28.64 -20.65
CA PRO A 136 -1.01 29.59 -19.77
C PRO A 136 -2.30 30.02 -20.45
N ARG A 137 -3.46 29.72 -19.84
CA ARG A 137 -4.72 30.25 -20.34
C ARG A 137 -4.57 31.76 -20.30
N ALA A 138 -4.56 32.40 -21.47
CA ALA A 138 -4.55 33.84 -21.56
C ALA A 138 -5.66 34.37 -20.64
N GLU A 139 -5.26 35.13 -19.61
CA GLU A 139 -6.14 35.75 -18.63
C GLU A 139 -7.15 36.61 -19.40
N GLY A 140 -8.33 36.07 -19.70
CA GLY A 140 -9.33 36.81 -20.47
C GLY A 140 -10.39 35.99 -21.23
N SER A 141 -10.17 34.72 -21.59
CA SER A 141 -11.22 33.93 -22.26
C SER A 141 -12.11 33.20 -21.24
N GLY A 142 -13.18 33.86 -20.81
CA GLY A 142 -14.17 33.37 -19.83
C GLY A 142 -15.05 32.21 -20.31
N ALA A 143 -14.56 31.32 -21.18
CA ALA A 143 -15.30 30.13 -21.63
C ALA A 143 -14.45 28.88 -21.41
N LYS A 144 -14.62 28.25 -20.24
CA LYS A 144 -14.15 26.87 -20.02
C LYS A 144 -14.95 25.94 -20.94
N PRO A 145 -14.31 25.03 -21.72
CA PRO A 145 -15.04 23.90 -22.28
C PRO A 145 -15.55 23.05 -21.10
N LYS A 146 -16.86 22.78 -21.09
CA LYS A 146 -17.49 21.93 -20.09
C LYS A 146 -17.00 20.48 -20.26
N LEU A 147 -16.01 20.11 -19.44
CA LEU A 147 -15.94 18.77 -18.88
C LEU A 147 -15.99 18.91 -17.35
N GLY A 148 -17.19 18.80 -16.79
CA GLY A 148 -17.43 18.32 -15.42
C GLY A 148 -16.78 19.02 -14.21
N GLU A 149 -16.52 20.33 -14.23
CA GLU A 149 -16.01 21.05 -13.05
C GLU A 149 -17.11 21.85 -12.32
N GLU A 150 -17.53 21.35 -11.16
CA GLU A 150 -18.00 22.20 -10.05
C GLU A 150 -16.82 23.00 -9.49
N SER A 151 -17.07 24.28 -9.22
CA SER A 151 -16.11 25.29 -8.82
C SER A 151 -15.46 24.98 -7.46
N GLY A 152 -14.17 24.64 -7.46
CA GLY A 152 -13.32 24.60 -6.27
C GLY A 152 -12.92 26.00 -5.78
N ALA A 153 -13.89 26.82 -5.36
CA ALA A 153 -13.56 27.94 -4.48
C ALA A 153 -13.12 27.35 -3.13
N SER A 154 -11.95 27.76 -2.63
CA SER A 154 -11.46 27.37 -1.32
C SER A 154 -12.43 27.87 -0.24
N TYR A 155 -13.34 26.98 0.20
CA TYR A 155 -14.21 27.25 1.33
C TYR A 155 -13.40 27.02 2.61
N ALA A 156 -13.03 28.12 3.27
CA ALA A 156 -12.51 28.06 4.63
C ALA A 156 -13.71 28.16 5.60
N PRO A 157 -14.04 27.10 6.35
CA PRO A 157 -15.12 27.15 7.34
C PRO A 157 -14.80 28.21 8.41
N ARG A 158 -15.82 28.91 8.90
CA ARG A 158 -15.64 29.99 9.88
C ARG A 158 -15.54 29.45 11.30
N GLU A 159 -16.21 28.34 11.58
CA GLU A 159 -16.18 27.66 12.88
C GLU A 159 -15.89 26.16 12.70
N VAL A 160 -14.94 25.65 13.48
CA VAL A 160 -14.51 24.24 13.45
C VAL A 160 -14.44 23.69 14.86
N GLU A 161 -15.04 22.53 15.06
CA GLU A 161 -15.01 21.79 16.33
C GLU A 161 -14.71 20.30 16.08
N TYR A 162 -14.07 19.66 17.05
CA TYR A 162 -13.88 18.21 17.09
C TYR A 162 -14.62 17.64 18.30
N LEU A 163 -15.54 16.72 18.04
CA LEU A 163 -16.36 16.08 19.06
C LEU A 163 -15.94 14.62 19.24
N SER A 164 -15.98 14.13 20.48
CA SER A 164 -15.77 12.72 20.84
C SER A 164 -17.11 12.06 21.13
N ALA A 165 -17.27 10.80 20.71
CA ALA A 165 -18.46 10.00 21.01
C ALA A 165 -18.62 9.63 22.49
N GLN A 166 -17.66 10.00 23.35
CA GLN A 166 -17.84 10.02 24.81
C GLN A 166 -18.96 10.95 25.27
N THR A 167 -19.28 11.97 24.48
CA THR A 167 -20.36 12.91 24.75
C THR A 167 -21.60 12.55 23.94
N GLU A 168 -22.79 12.80 24.49
CA GLU A 168 -24.06 12.60 23.77
C GLU A 168 -24.06 13.38 22.43
N ARG A 169 -23.61 14.64 22.47
CA ARG A 169 -23.48 15.48 21.28
C ARG A 169 -22.56 14.88 20.22
N GLY A 170 -21.41 14.35 20.61
CA GLY A 170 -20.47 13.70 19.69
C GLY A 170 -21.02 12.38 19.13
N LEU A 171 -21.72 11.59 19.93
CA LEU A 171 -22.37 10.36 19.48
C LEU A 171 -23.49 10.65 18.46
N LEU A 172 -24.30 11.69 18.71
CA LEU A 172 -25.32 12.15 17.75
C LEU A 172 -24.68 12.65 16.45
N ALA A 173 -23.63 13.47 16.55
CA ALA A 173 -22.89 13.96 15.38
C ALA A 173 -22.26 12.81 14.56
N LEU A 174 -21.76 11.77 15.23
CA LEU A 174 -21.19 10.58 14.58
C LEU A 174 -22.24 9.83 13.77
N ARG A 175 -23.39 9.56 14.39
CA ARG A 175 -24.52 8.90 13.73
C ARG A 175 -25.02 9.71 12.53
N GLU A 176 -25.08 11.03 12.68
CA GLU A 176 -25.49 11.92 11.60
C GLU A 176 -24.53 11.80 10.40
N VAL A 177 -23.23 12.03 10.59
CA VAL A 177 -22.27 12.00 9.46
C VAL A 177 -22.16 10.61 8.82
N MET A 178 -22.26 9.53 9.59
CA MET A 178 -22.34 8.16 9.05
C MET A 178 -23.58 7.96 8.18
N GLY A 179 -24.73 8.53 8.58
CA GLY A 179 -25.97 8.49 7.79
C GLY A 179 -25.85 9.16 6.41
N TYR A 180 -24.97 10.16 6.27
CA TYR A 180 -24.70 10.83 4.98
C TYR A 180 -23.56 10.19 4.18
N SER A 181 -22.73 9.35 4.79
CA SER A 181 -21.56 8.74 4.16
C SER A 181 -21.73 7.24 4.00
N TYR A 182 -21.27 6.46 4.97
CA TYR A 182 -21.58 5.04 5.13
C TYR A 182 -21.60 4.69 6.61
N GLN A 183 -22.33 3.62 6.94
CA GLN A 183 -22.36 3.08 8.30
C GLN A 183 -21.15 2.17 8.52
N ALA A 184 -20.18 2.66 9.27
CA ALA A 184 -19.05 1.85 9.73
C ALA A 184 -19.43 1.08 11.00
N GLY A 185 -18.81 -0.08 11.19
CA GLY A 185 -18.97 -0.86 12.42
C GLY A 185 -18.30 -0.14 13.59
N THR A 186 -19.06 0.18 14.64
CA THR A 186 -18.52 0.77 15.88
C THR A 186 -18.23 -0.28 16.95
N ASP A 187 -18.50 -1.56 16.66
CA ASP A 187 -18.32 -2.65 17.62
C ASP A 187 -16.85 -2.78 18.02
N GLY A 188 -16.58 -2.74 19.32
CA GLY A 188 -15.22 -2.80 19.87
C GLY A 188 -14.46 -1.47 19.88
N ILE A 189 -15.01 -0.39 19.30
CA ILE A 189 -14.38 0.94 19.35
C ILE A 189 -14.77 1.63 20.66
N HIS A 190 -13.76 1.96 21.47
CA HIS A 190 -14.00 2.75 22.67
C HIS A 190 -14.51 4.15 22.28
N PRO A 191 -15.48 4.76 22.99
CA PRO A 191 -16.07 6.05 22.58
C PRO A 191 -15.07 7.20 22.39
N GLU A 192 -13.90 7.14 23.03
CA GLU A 192 -12.83 8.13 22.86
C GLU A 192 -12.09 8.02 21.51
N GLY A 193 -12.11 6.82 20.92
CA GLY A 193 -11.55 6.53 19.61
C GLY A 193 -12.48 6.92 18.46
N ALA A 194 -13.73 7.29 18.74
CA ALA A 194 -14.68 7.75 17.74
C ALA A 194 -14.79 9.28 17.78
N GLN A 195 -14.25 9.94 16.75
CA GLN A 195 -14.17 11.40 16.67
C GLN A 195 -14.91 11.93 15.44
N VAL A 196 -15.48 13.12 15.56
CA VAL A 196 -16.26 13.79 14.52
C VAL A 196 -15.76 15.21 14.35
N ARG A 197 -15.53 15.62 13.10
CA ARG A 197 -15.29 17.02 12.73
C ARG A 197 -16.63 17.69 12.41
N VAL A 198 -16.89 18.81 13.07
CA VAL A 198 -18.03 19.69 12.80
C VAL A 198 -17.50 20.98 12.19
N ALA A 199 -18.06 21.38 11.04
CA ALA A 199 -17.73 22.63 10.35
C ALA A 199 -19.00 23.46 10.14
N ASP A 200 -18.99 24.69 10.63
CA ASP A 200 -20.13 25.62 10.57
C ASP A 200 -21.42 24.99 11.15
N GLY A 201 -21.28 24.29 12.28
CA GLY A 201 -22.37 23.59 12.96
C GLY A 201 -22.79 22.24 12.36
N VAL A 202 -22.19 21.81 11.24
CA VAL A 202 -22.56 20.58 10.52
C VAL A 202 -21.50 19.47 10.71
N PRO A 203 -21.88 18.24 11.10
CA PRO A 203 -20.97 17.08 11.09
C PRO A 203 -20.53 16.73 9.65
N VAL A 204 -19.24 16.90 9.35
CA VAL A 204 -18.70 16.76 7.97
C VAL A 204 -17.80 15.54 7.79
N SER A 205 -17.08 15.11 8.82
CA SER A 205 -16.18 13.96 8.75
C SER A 205 -16.16 13.19 10.06
N PHE A 206 -15.89 11.90 10.02
CA PHE A 206 -15.64 11.08 11.21
C PHE A 206 -14.41 10.20 11.04
N VAL A 207 -13.89 9.72 12.17
CA VAL A 207 -12.84 8.71 12.25
C VAL A 207 -13.12 7.78 13.44
N LEU A 208 -12.86 6.49 13.23
CA LEU A 208 -12.92 5.44 14.24
C LEU A 208 -11.51 4.88 14.45
N VAL A 209 -11.05 4.87 15.70
CA VAL A 209 -9.73 4.39 16.09
C VAL A 209 -9.85 3.35 17.19
N ASP A 210 -9.30 2.16 16.94
CA ASP A 210 -9.12 1.13 17.95
C ASP A 210 -7.73 1.27 18.60
N THR A 211 -7.73 1.58 19.89
CA THR A 211 -6.51 1.83 20.68
C THR A 211 -6.02 0.61 21.48
N ASN A 212 -6.67 -0.54 21.29
CA ASN A 212 -6.40 -1.79 21.99
C ASN A 212 -5.77 -2.85 21.08
N ARG A 213 -4.93 -2.42 20.14
CA ARG A 213 -4.17 -3.31 19.26
C ARG A 213 -2.72 -3.42 19.70
N ALA A 214 -2.11 -4.54 19.37
CA ALA A 214 -0.71 -4.82 19.63
C ALA A 214 -0.14 -5.59 18.45
N ILE A 215 1.10 -5.31 18.08
CA ILE A 215 1.83 -6.01 17.03
C ILE A 215 2.99 -6.79 17.67
N GLU A 216 3.20 -8.01 17.23
CA GLU A 216 4.22 -8.90 17.78
C GLU A 216 5.62 -8.47 17.35
N TYR A 217 6.55 -8.29 18.30
CA TYR A 217 7.98 -8.16 18.03
C TYR A 217 8.74 -9.26 18.76
N PRO A 218 10.00 -9.57 18.39
CA PRO A 218 10.83 -10.55 19.10
C PRO A 218 10.93 -10.26 20.61
N GLY A 219 10.83 -8.99 20.98
CA GLY A 219 10.84 -8.54 22.37
C GLY A 219 9.51 -8.59 23.12
N GLY A 220 8.42 -8.92 22.44
CA GLY A 220 7.06 -8.85 22.97
C GLY A 220 6.19 -7.86 22.22
N ASP A 221 4.92 -7.85 22.60
CA ASP A 221 3.91 -7.10 21.87
C ASP A 221 4.03 -5.58 22.10
N VAL A 222 4.03 -4.79 21.03
CA VAL A 222 4.01 -3.33 21.10
C VAL A 222 2.61 -2.82 20.76
N ARG A 223 2.04 -2.02 21.67
CA ARG A 223 0.72 -1.41 21.48
C ARG A 223 0.73 -0.34 20.40
N TYR A 224 -0.37 -0.27 19.65
CA TYR A 224 -0.57 0.73 18.61
C TYR A 224 -2.05 1.13 18.49
N ALA A 225 -2.29 2.25 17.81
CA ALA A 225 -3.63 2.68 17.43
C ALA A 225 -3.94 2.26 15.99
N PHE A 226 -5.11 1.69 15.74
CA PHE A 226 -5.56 1.29 14.41
C PHE A 226 -6.70 2.20 13.95
N ILE A 227 -6.52 2.93 12.86
CA ILE A 227 -7.61 3.70 12.23
C ILE A 227 -8.45 2.71 11.42
N CYS A 228 -9.60 2.35 11.97
CA CYS A 228 -10.53 1.40 11.37
C CYS A 228 -11.25 2.01 10.17
N ASP A 229 -11.75 3.23 10.35
CA ASP A 229 -12.57 3.92 9.35
C ASP A 229 -12.35 5.42 9.44
N ILE A 230 -12.35 6.09 8.30
CA ILE A 230 -12.37 7.54 8.21
C ILE A 230 -13.14 7.95 6.95
N ALA A 231 -14.09 8.86 7.10
CA ALA A 231 -14.89 9.32 5.97
C ALA A 231 -15.22 10.80 6.06
N THR A 232 -15.50 11.39 4.91
CA THR A 232 -16.09 12.72 4.76
C THR A 232 -17.36 12.59 3.93
N ARG A 233 -18.43 13.26 4.38
CA ARG A 233 -19.72 13.25 3.67
C ARG A 233 -19.53 13.68 2.21
N PRO A 234 -20.23 13.05 1.24
CA PRO A 234 -19.97 13.26 -0.19
C PRO A 234 -20.04 14.73 -0.65
N ASP A 235 -21.01 15.48 -0.12
CA ASP A 235 -21.30 16.89 -0.41
C ASP A 235 -20.24 17.86 0.15
N ARG A 236 -19.32 17.39 1.00
CA ARG A 236 -18.24 18.20 1.61
C ARG A 236 -16.84 17.66 1.31
N ARG A 237 -16.73 16.76 0.32
CA ARG A 237 -15.43 16.26 -0.14
C ARG A 237 -14.66 17.38 -0.85
N ARG A 238 -13.34 17.26 -0.89
CA ARG A 238 -12.41 18.26 -1.49
C ARG A 238 -12.34 19.61 -0.78
N GLU A 239 -13.03 19.79 0.35
CA GLU A 239 -12.89 20.96 1.26
C GLU A 239 -11.76 20.79 2.30
N GLY A 240 -10.93 19.74 2.19
CA GLY A 240 -9.82 19.49 3.11
C GLY A 240 -10.20 18.92 4.48
N HIS A 241 -11.49 18.62 4.73
CA HIS A 241 -11.95 18.10 6.02
C HIS A 241 -11.33 16.75 6.43
N PHE A 242 -11.14 15.84 5.45
CA PHE A 242 -10.43 14.58 5.67
C PHE A 242 -9.01 14.81 6.22
N ARG A 243 -8.24 15.69 5.56
CA ARG A 243 -6.87 16.03 5.97
C ARG A 243 -6.84 16.62 7.37
N ALA A 244 -7.69 17.61 7.64
CA ALA A 244 -7.74 18.27 8.93
C ALA A 244 -8.12 17.30 10.06
N LEU A 245 -9.08 16.38 9.82
CA LEU A 245 -9.42 15.35 10.80
C LEU A 245 -8.28 14.37 11.03
N MET A 246 -7.64 13.87 9.97
CA MET A 246 -6.49 12.97 10.09
C MET A 246 -5.36 13.62 10.90
N GLU A 247 -4.96 14.85 10.58
CA GLU A 247 -3.91 15.59 11.32
C GLU A 247 -4.26 15.77 12.80
N HIS A 248 -5.52 16.12 13.10
CA HIS A 248 -6.00 16.23 14.47
C HIS A 248 -5.89 14.90 15.23
N THR A 249 -6.33 13.81 14.60
CA THR A 249 -6.29 12.46 15.19
C THR A 249 -4.86 12.00 15.44
N LEU A 250 -3.94 12.16 14.47
CA LEU A 250 -2.52 11.82 14.65
C LEU A 250 -1.88 12.61 15.80
N ALA A 251 -2.14 13.92 15.88
CA ALA A 251 -1.66 14.76 16.98
C ALA A 251 -2.25 14.33 18.34
N SER A 252 -3.52 13.93 18.37
CA SER A 252 -4.18 13.43 19.57
C SER A 252 -3.57 12.10 20.04
N LEU A 253 -3.35 11.15 19.12
CA LEU A 253 -2.73 9.86 19.43
C LEU A 253 -1.30 10.01 19.93
N ARG A 254 -0.52 10.93 19.34
CA ARG A 254 0.83 11.25 19.82
C ARG A 254 0.80 11.78 21.26
N ARG A 255 -0.12 12.70 21.59
CA ARG A 255 -0.28 13.20 22.97
C ARG A 255 -0.73 12.11 23.94
N ALA A 256 -1.50 11.13 23.47
CA ALA A 256 -1.90 9.97 24.25
C ALA A 256 -0.79 8.91 24.40
N GLY A 257 0.41 9.16 23.86
CA GLY A 257 1.58 8.31 24.04
C GLY A 257 1.62 7.10 23.09
N PHE A 258 0.83 7.09 22.01
CA PHE A 258 0.96 6.04 21.01
C PHE A 258 2.23 6.29 20.17
N PRO A 259 3.14 5.30 20.08
CA PRO A 259 4.39 5.47 19.34
C PRO A 259 4.18 5.47 17.81
N PHE A 260 3.15 4.76 17.34
CA PHE A 260 2.76 4.68 15.94
C PHE A 260 1.27 4.33 15.80
N VAL A 261 0.78 4.50 14.57
CA VAL A 261 -0.59 4.21 14.15
C VAL A 261 -0.54 3.34 12.88
N VAL A 262 -1.53 2.47 12.73
CA VAL A 262 -1.71 1.63 11.55
C VAL A 262 -3.09 1.90 10.95
N THR A 263 -3.24 1.74 9.64
CA THR A 263 -4.53 1.78 8.96
C THR A 263 -4.53 0.85 7.76
N HIS A 264 -5.71 0.51 7.28
CA HIS A 264 -5.89 -0.22 6.03
C HIS A 264 -6.48 0.70 4.96
N GLY A 265 -6.08 0.52 3.70
CA GLY A 265 -6.76 1.11 2.56
C GLY A 265 -5.82 1.59 1.47
N ARG A 266 -6.22 2.63 0.72
CA ARG A 266 -5.51 3.04 -0.49
C ARG A 266 -4.28 3.90 -0.22
N ASP A 267 -3.17 3.57 -0.88
CA ASP A 267 -1.88 4.24 -0.70
C ASP A 267 -1.94 5.76 -0.95
N VAL A 268 -2.64 6.19 -2.01
CA VAL A 268 -2.82 7.61 -2.37
C VAL A 268 -3.46 8.45 -1.26
N LEU A 269 -4.28 7.84 -0.39
CA LEU A 269 -4.93 8.56 0.71
C LEU A 269 -3.97 8.79 1.86
N TYR A 270 -3.17 7.79 2.21
CA TYR A 270 -2.41 7.79 3.47
C TYR A 270 -0.96 8.23 3.34
N ARG A 271 -0.32 8.01 2.19
CA ARG A 271 1.11 8.38 1.98
C ARG A 271 1.40 9.86 2.21
N GLN A 272 0.45 10.74 1.90
CA GLN A 272 0.59 12.18 2.16
C GLN A 272 0.72 12.54 3.65
N PHE A 273 0.33 11.64 4.55
CA PHE A 273 0.48 11.80 6.02
C PHE A 273 1.74 11.09 6.54
N GLY A 274 2.61 10.61 5.65
CA GLY A 274 3.83 9.88 5.97
C GLY A 274 3.61 8.43 6.38
N PHE A 275 2.45 7.85 6.05
CA PHE A 275 2.25 6.42 6.12
C PHE A 275 3.03 5.71 5.00
N ASP A 276 3.52 4.51 5.29
CA ASP A 276 4.03 3.61 4.26
C ASP A 276 3.70 2.16 4.58
N VAL A 277 3.87 1.28 3.60
CA VAL A 277 3.56 -0.14 3.76
C VAL A 277 4.59 -0.80 4.70
N PHE A 278 4.12 -1.76 5.48
CA PHE A 278 4.99 -2.60 6.34
C PHE A 278 4.60 -4.07 6.32
N THR A 279 3.64 -4.45 5.48
CA THR A 279 3.17 -5.81 5.30
C THR A 279 3.32 -6.24 3.84
N HIS A 280 3.41 -7.53 3.65
CA HIS A 280 3.32 -8.19 2.35
C HIS A 280 1.92 -8.77 2.20
N HIS A 281 1.56 -9.13 0.97
CA HIS A 281 0.47 -10.06 0.73
C HIS A 281 1.05 -11.43 0.38
N SER A 282 0.48 -12.47 0.95
CA SER A 282 0.80 -13.85 0.57
C SER A 282 -0.46 -14.67 0.38
N GLY A 283 -0.46 -15.49 -0.65
CA GLY A 283 -1.59 -16.35 -0.96
C GLY A 283 -1.21 -17.52 -1.86
N ILE A 284 -1.79 -18.67 -1.60
CA ILE A 284 -1.70 -19.86 -2.45
C ILE A 284 -2.99 -19.94 -3.24
N SER A 285 -2.90 -19.78 -4.57
CA SER A 285 -4.03 -19.95 -5.47
C SER A 285 -3.95 -21.32 -6.15
N ILE A 286 -5.01 -22.12 -5.97
CA ILE A 286 -5.10 -23.50 -6.48
C ILE A 286 -6.56 -23.83 -6.83
N THR A 287 -6.78 -24.87 -7.64
CA THR A 287 -8.10 -25.41 -7.98
C THR A 287 -8.33 -26.78 -7.33
N PRO A 288 -9.58 -27.20 -7.09
CA PRO A 288 -9.88 -28.55 -6.60
C PRO A 288 -9.28 -29.64 -7.49
N GLU A 289 -9.36 -29.49 -8.81
CA GLU A 289 -8.82 -30.43 -9.80
C GLU A 289 -7.31 -30.62 -9.67
N GLN A 290 -6.58 -29.53 -9.40
CA GLN A 290 -5.13 -29.56 -9.20
C GLN A 290 -4.76 -30.38 -7.95
N VAL A 291 -5.49 -30.18 -6.85
CA VAL A 291 -5.30 -30.95 -5.61
C VAL A 291 -5.61 -32.43 -5.86
N GLU A 292 -6.81 -32.74 -6.38
CA GLU A 292 -7.30 -34.10 -6.58
C GLU A 292 -6.38 -34.92 -7.49
N ARG A 293 -5.84 -34.30 -8.54
CA ARG A 293 -4.92 -34.97 -9.47
C ARG A 293 -3.62 -35.45 -8.80
N THR A 294 -3.08 -34.66 -7.88
CA THR A 294 -1.77 -34.95 -7.25
C THR A 294 -1.92 -35.70 -5.93
N LEU A 295 -2.93 -35.36 -5.13
CA LEU A 295 -3.09 -35.89 -3.78
C LEU A 295 -4.19 -36.94 -3.66
N GLY A 296 -5.08 -37.06 -4.66
CA GLY A 296 -6.29 -37.88 -4.60
C GLY A 296 -7.45 -37.15 -3.90
N ALA A 297 -8.63 -37.78 -3.93
CA ALA A 297 -9.81 -37.26 -3.23
C ALA A 297 -9.58 -37.22 -1.71
N GLY A 298 -10.08 -36.17 -1.07
CA GLY A 298 -10.08 -36.03 0.39
C GLY A 298 -11.27 -36.72 1.06
N ASP A 299 -11.20 -36.84 2.39
CA ASP A 299 -12.32 -37.23 3.23
C ASP A 299 -13.18 -35.99 3.59
N PRO A 300 -14.49 -35.96 3.23
CA PRO A 300 -15.39 -34.89 3.64
C PRO A 300 -15.49 -34.68 5.16
N GLU A 301 -15.34 -35.73 5.97
CA GLU A 301 -15.46 -35.63 7.43
C GLU A 301 -14.27 -34.88 8.07
N GLU A 302 -13.10 -34.90 7.43
CA GLU A 302 -11.90 -34.19 7.89
C GLU A 302 -11.89 -32.71 7.51
N ALA A 303 -12.70 -32.31 6.53
CA ALA A 303 -12.56 -31.01 5.89
C ALA A 303 -12.76 -29.84 6.87
N GLY A 304 -13.69 -29.98 7.81
CA GLY A 304 -14.00 -28.96 8.83
C GLY A 304 -12.98 -28.87 9.97
N ARG A 305 -12.08 -29.84 10.11
CA ARG A 305 -11.15 -29.92 11.26
C ARG A 305 -9.83 -29.21 11.00
N CYS A 306 -9.34 -29.24 9.76
CA CYS A 306 -8.01 -28.75 9.39
C CYS A 306 -7.99 -27.26 9.01
N LEU A 307 -9.14 -26.67 8.66
CA LEU A 307 -9.22 -25.36 8.02
C LEU A 307 -10.11 -24.38 8.78
N THR A 308 -9.78 -23.10 8.63
CA THR A 308 -10.71 -22.00 8.90
C THR A 308 -11.09 -21.37 7.57
N VAL A 309 -12.37 -21.45 7.21
CA VAL A 309 -12.93 -20.89 5.98
C VAL A 309 -13.74 -19.66 6.34
N GLU A 310 -13.51 -18.57 5.63
CA GLU A 310 -14.32 -17.36 5.76
C GLU A 310 -15.40 -17.36 4.69
N ASP A 311 -16.64 -17.18 5.12
CA ASP A 311 -17.81 -17.14 4.25
C ASP A 311 -18.63 -15.90 4.62
N ARG A 312 -18.33 -14.78 3.95
CA ARG A 312 -19.01 -13.50 4.17
C ARG A 312 -19.45 -12.88 2.85
N PRO A 313 -20.53 -12.06 2.87
CA PRO A 313 -20.94 -11.31 1.69
C PRO A 313 -19.77 -10.51 1.11
N GLY A 314 -19.67 -10.49 -0.23
CA GLY A 314 -18.63 -9.76 -0.96
C GLY A 314 -17.43 -10.60 -1.39
N ILE A 315 -17.19 -11.79 -0.83
CA ILE A 315 -16.16 -12.71 -1.37
C ILE A 315 -16.52 -13.07 -2.82
N VAL A 316 -15.53 -13.24 -3.69
CA VAL A 316 -15.76 -13.65 -5.09
C VAL A 316 -16.53 -14.98 -5.14
N ASP A 317 -17.59 -15.05 -5.96
CA ASP A 317 -18.56 -16.16 -5.92
C ASP A 317 -17.94 -17.53 -6.16
N ASP A 318 -16.93 -17.60 -7.03
CA ASP A 318 -16.25 -18.84 -7.41
C ASP A 318 -15.07 -19.20 -6.51
N LEU A 319 -14.85 -18.46 -5.42
CA LEU A 319 -13.70 -18.58 -4.52
C LEU A 319 -14.09 -19.23 -3.18
N LEU A 320 -13.31 -20.22 -2.76
CA LEU A 320 -13.22 -20.67 -1.38
C LEU A 320 -12.03 -19.94 -0.71
N LEU A 321 -12.31 -19.09 0.29
CA LEU A 321 -11.27 -18.40 1.06
C LEU A 321 -10.93 -19.18 2.34
N VAL A 322 -9.69 -19.65 2.42
CA VAL A 322 -9.13 -20.32 3.59
C VAL A 322 -8.20 -19.34 4.32
N THR A 323 -8.56 -18.95 5.53
CA THR A 323 -7.85 -17.93 6.32
C THR A 323 -6.95 -18.52 7.40
N GLY A 324 -7.04 -19.84 7.61
CA GLY A 324 -6.18 -20.54 8.55
C GLY A 324 -6.06 -22.02 8.21
N VAL A 325 -4.85 -22.54 8.34
CA VAL A 325 -4.54 -23.97 8.27
C VAL A 325 -4.05 -24.38 9.65
N ARG A 326 -4.79 -25.29 10.29
CA ARG A 326 -4.48 -25.79 11.62
C ARG A 326 -3.45 -26.90 11.45
N GLU A 327 -2.28 -26.72 12.07
CA GLU A 327 -1.20 -27.70 12.26
C GLU A 327 -0.04 -27.72 11.23
N GLU A 328 1.15 -27.98 11.77
CA GLU A 328 2.41 -28.08 11.05
C GLU A 328 2.73 -29.54 10.74
N GLY A 329 3.26 -29.81 9.53
CA GLY A 329 3.66 -31.15 9.09
C GLY A 329 3.07 -31.55 7.74
N LEU A 330 3.78 -32.42 7.01
CA LEU A 330 3.42 -32.76 5.62
C LEU A 330 2.07 -33.48 5.51
N ALA A 331 1.76 -34.39 6.44
CA ALA A 331 0.49 -35.11 6.48
C ALA A 331 -0.69 -34.14 6.66
N ASN A 332 -0.54 -33.18 7.58
CA ASN A 332 -1.55 -32.16 7.86
C ASN A 332 -1.70 -31.17 6.70
N CYS A 333 -0.60 -30.77 6.06
CA CYS A 333 -0.65 -29.95 4.85
C CYS A 333 -1.39 -30.66 3.71
N ARG A 334 -1.18 -31.97 3.55
CA ARG A 334 -1.90 -32.80 2.59
C ARG A 334 -3.40 -32.85 2.92
N ALA A 335 -3.75 -33.14 4.18
CA ALA A 335 -5.13 -33.18 4.63
C ALA A 335 -5.82 -31.82 4.43
N ALA A 336 -5.15 -30.71 4.76
CA ALA A 336 -5.66 -29.35 4.56
C ALA A 336 -5.95 -29.01 3.09
N LEU A 337 -5.06 -29.38 2.16
CA LEU A 337 -5.32 -29.15 0.72
C LEU A 337 -6.48 -30.02 0.22
N GLN A 338 -6.52 -31.29 0.62
CA GLN A 338 -7.60 -32.21 0.25
C GLN A 338 -8.96 -31.75 0.82
N ALA A 339 -8.99 -31.31 2.08
CA ALA A 339 -10.12 -30.68 2.74
C ALA A 339 -10.64 -29.46 1.97
N ALA A 340 -9.73 -28.57 1.56
CA ALA A 340 -10.09 -27.37 0.81
C ALA A 340 -10.70 -27.74 -0.55
N ALA A 341 -10.16 -28.75 -1.24
CA ALA A 341 -10.72 -29.25 -2.49
C ALA A 341 -12.13 -29.82 -2.31
N VAL A 342 -12.36 -30.67 -1.29
CA VAL A 342 -13.68 -31.23 -1.00
C VAL A 342 -14.69 -30.11 -0.70
N MET A 343 -14.36 -29.18 0.20
CA MET A 343 -15.24 -28.05 0.51
C MET A 343 -15.53 -27.18 -0.71
N ALA A 344 -14.53 -26.92 -1.54
CA ALA A 344 -14.73 -26.14 -2.76
C ALA A 344 -15.70 -26.86 -3.72
N ARG A 345 -15.61 -28.18 -3.88
CA ARG A 345 -16.57 -28.97 -4.67
C ARG A 345 -17.98 -28.88 -4.13
N GLU A 346 -18.16 -29.14 -2.83
CA GLU A 346 -19.45 -29.12 -2.16
C GLU A 346 -20.13 -27.75 -2.25
N ARG A 347 -19.35 -26.67 -2.18
CA ARG A 347 -19.82 -25.30 -2.27
C ARG A 347 -19.79 -24.71 -3.68
N HIS A 348 -19.56 -25.54 -4.70
CA HIS A 348 -19.49 -25.15 -6.10
C HIS A 348 -18.50 -24.00 -6.38
N LYS A 349 -17.35 -23.99 -5.69
CA LYS A 349 -16.25 -23.04 -5.87
C LYS A 349 -15.24 -23.61 -6.88
N ALA A 350 -14.87 -22.80 -7.87
CA ALA A 350 -13.90 -23.18 -8.90
C ALA A 350 -12.44 -22.94 -8.45
N ARG A 351 -12.24 -22.05 -7.48
CA ARG A 351 -10.91 -21.62 -7.02
C ARG A 351 -10.82 -21.70 -5.50
N ILE A 352 -9.61 -21.92 -5.03
CA ILE A 352 -9.23 -21.89 -3.63
C ILE A 352 -8.13 -20.84 -3.48
N LEU A 353 -8.28 -19.94 -2.50
CA LEU A 353 -7.22 -19.05 -2.03
C LEU A 353 -6.94 -19.38 -0.57
N LEU A 354 -5.73 -19.83 -0.29
CA LEU A 354 -5.24 -19.99 1.08
C LEU A 354 -4.37 -18.80 1.45
N GLU A 355 -4.74 -18.10 2.52
CA GLU A 355 -3.89 -17.07 3.15
C GLU A 355 -2.79 -17.79 3.92
N TYR A 356 -1.60 -17.91 3.32
CA TYR A 356 -0.47 -18.61 3.91
C TYR A 356 0.87 -17.91 3.65
N PRO A 357 1.69 -17.65 4.68
CA PRO A 357 1.34 -17.76 6.10
C PRO A 357 0.08 -16.95 6.45
N PRO A 358 -0.64 -17.28 7.54
CA PRO A 358 -1.91 -16.64 7.86
C PRO A 358 -1.78 -15.11 7.80
N ALA A 359 -2.62 -14.49 6.98
CA ALA A 359 -2.73 -13.05 6.90
C ALA A 359 -3.90 -12.63 7.81
N PRO A 360 -3.63 -12.22 9.05
CA PRO A 360 -4.71 -11.93 9.98
C PRO A 360 -5.52 -10.71 9.50
N SER A 361 -6.77 -10.59 9.94
CA SER A 361 -7.66 -9.46 9.58
C SER A 361 -7.01 -8.11 9.89
N TYR A 362 -7.48 -7.03 9.26
CA TYR A 362 -6.92 -5.69 9.47
C TYR A 362 -6.86 -5.28 10.93
N GLY A 363 -5.75 -4.63 11.30
CA GLY A 363 -5.53 -4.16 12.66
C GLY A 363 -5.35 -5.29 13.67
N SER A 364 -4.89 -6.46 13.25
CA SER A 364 -4.64 -7.62 14.14
C SER A 364 -3.22 -7.62 14.72
N ARG A 365 -2.74 -8.78 15.17
CA ARG A 365 -1.43 -8.95 15.82
C ARG A 365 -0.22 -8.92 14.89
N TYR A 366 -0.43 -9.05 13.57
CA TYR A 366 0.63 -9.17 12.56
C TYR A 366 1.84 -10.00 13.02
N PRO A 367 1.79 -11.34 13.01
CA PRO A 367 2.94 -12.14 13.41
C PRO A 367 4.17 -11.88 12.51
N LEU A 368 5.37 -12.10 13.06
CA LEU A 368 6.62 -12.05 12.30
C LEU A 368 7.01 -13.46 11.88
N TYR A 369 7.14 -13.69 10.58
CA TYR A 369 7.56 -14.97 10.01
C TYR A 369 8.98 -14.87 9.46
N ASP A 370 9.79 -15.91 9.67
CA ASP A 370 11.13 -15.97 9.10
C ASP A 370 11.11 -16.18 7.57
N SER A 371 10.04 -16.79 7.05
CA SER A 371 9.90 -17.12 5.64
C SER A 371 8.43 -17.17 5.21
N PRO A 372 8.09 -16.74 3.97
CA PRO A 372 6.79 -17.03 3.35
C PRO A 372 6.67 -18.50 2.93
N GLU A 373 7.79 -19.24 2.92
CA GLU A 373 7.87 -20.63 2.48
C GLU A 373 7.73 -21.60 3.65
N GLY A 374 7.00 -22.69 3.40
CA GLY A 374 6.83 -23.78 4.35
C GLY A 374 6.43 -25.08 3.67
N ALA A 375 6.13 -26.10 4.47
CA ALA A 375 5.69 -27.40 3.97
C ALA A 375 4.42 -27.29 3.10
N LEU A 376 3.51 -26.37 3.45
CA LEU A 376 2.28 -26.14 2.69
C LEU A 376 2.54 -25.50 1.33
N THR A 377 3.39 -24.46 1.24
CA THR A 377 3.71 -23.83 -0.05
C THR A 377 4.44 -24.80 -0.97
N ALA A 378 5.37 -25.60 -0.42
CA ALA A 378 6.09 -26.63 -1.16
C ALA A 378 5.12 -27.69 -1.73
N LEU A 379 4.21 -28.23 -0.90
CA LEU A 379 3.22 -29.21 -1.33
C LEU A 379 2.19 -28.63 -2.30
N ALA A 380 1.75 -27.39 -2.10
CA ALA A 380 0.83 -26.74 -3.02
C ALA A 380 1.46 -26.57 -4.41
N ARG A 381 2.75 -26.24 -4.50
CA ARG A 381 3.48 -26.17 -5.78
C ARG A 381 3.53 -27.53 -6.49
N THR A 382 3.67 -28.65 -5.79
CA THR A 382 3.62 -29.97 -6.44
C THR A 382 2.23 -30.31 -6.99
N CYS A 383 1.18 -29.69 -6.44
CA CYS A 383 -0.18 -29.74 -6.99
C CYS A 383 -0.39 -28.78 -8.17
N GLY A 384 0.60 -27.94 -8.52
CA GLY A 384 0.51 -26.93 -9.56
C GLY A 384 -0.10 -25.61 -9.08
N ALA A 385 -0.16 -25.35 -7.77
CA ALA A 385 -0.59 -24.06 -7.25
C ALA A 385 0.33 -22.92 -7.69
N ARG A 386 -0.25 -21.72 -7.78
CA ARG A 386 0.49 -20.47 -7.85
C ARG A 386 0.63 -19.89 -6.44
N VAL A 387 1.86 -19.83 -5.94
CA VAL A 387 2.20 -19.12 -4.69
C VAL A 387 2.53 -17.68 -5.05
N CYS A 388 1.75 -16.73 -4.53
CA CYS A 388 1.92 -15.31 -4.75
C CYS A 388 2.45 -14.65 -3.48
N VAL A 389 3.55 -13.91 -3.60
CA VAL A 389 4.01 -12.96 -2.59
C VAL A 389 4.08 -11.59 -3.25
N GLN A 390 3.51 -10.57 -2.62
CA GLN A 390 3.48 -9.20 -3.11
C GLN A 390 4.00 -8.24 -2.04
N GLY A 391 5.11 -7.55 -2.34
CA GLY A 391 5.73 -6.48 -1.55
C GLY A 391 5.87 -5.18 -2.35
N ALA A 392 6.12 -4.06 -1.69
CA ALA A 392 6.34 -2.80 -2.39
C ALA A 392 7.70 -2.78 -3.10
N ASP A 393 7.80 -1.91 -4.10
CA ASP A 393 9.04 -1.62 -4.84
C ASP A 393 10.27 -1.52 -3.92
N PRO A 394 11.35 -2.29 -4.14
CA PRO A 394 11.72 -2.92 -5.40
C PRO A 394 11.15 -4.33 -5.67
N GLU A 395 10.36 -4.91 -4.76
CA GLU A 395 10.01 -6.33 -4.84
C GLU A 395 8.99 -6.67 -5.93
N SER A 396 7.84 -5.98 -5.94
CA SER A 396 6.76 -6.30 -6.88
C SER A 396 5.95 -5.11 -7.42
N GLY A 397 6.44 -3.88 -7.19
CA GLY A 397 5.82 -2.63 -7.67
C GLY A 397 4.97 -1.91 -6.61
N SER A 398 4.05 -1.03 -7.03
CA SER A 398 3.16 -0.33 -6.09
C SER A 398 2.10 -1.27 -5.53
N ILE A 399 2.00 -1.32 -4.20
CA ILE A 399 0.86 -1.93 -3.52
C ILE A 399 -0.20 -0.84 -3.32
N ARG A 400 -1.35 -1.00 -3.97
CA ARG A 400 -2.42 0.01 -3.91
C ARG A 400 -3.26 -0.09 -2.65
N ASP A 401 -3.36 -1.27 -2.08
CA ASP A 401 -4.21 -1.55 -0.92
C ASP A 401 -3.46 -2.49 0.02
N ALA A 402 -3.15 -2.00 1.22
CA ALA A 402 -2.31 -2.69 2.20
C ALA A 402 -2.59 -2.15 3.60
N ASP A 403 -1.90 -2.74 4.57
CA ASP A 403 -1.75 -2.13 5.88
C ASP A 403 -0.56 -1.17 5.88
N TRP A 404 -0.84 0.05 6.33
CA TRP A 404 0.08 1.17 6.33
C TRP A 404 0.40 1.58 7.76
N ILE A 405 1.65 1.94 8.02
CA ILE A 405 2.14 2.38 9.33
C ILE A 405 2.65 3.82 9.28
N LYS A 406 2.36 4.60 10.31
CA LYS A 406 2.92 5.93 10.56
C LYS A 406 3.47 6.01 11.98
N VAL A 407 4.75 6.35 12.10
CA VAL A 407 5.37 6.63 13.40
C VAL A 407 4.99 8.03 13.86
N LEU A 408 4.59 8.13 15.12
CA LEU A 408 4.21 9.38 15.78
C LEU A 408 5.32 9.89 16.71
N ASP A 409 6.10 8.97 17.29
CA ASP A 409 7.21 9.25 18.20
C ASP A 409 8.30 8.17 18.01
N ALA A 410 9.39 8.54 17.32
CA ALA A 410 10.48 7.62 16.99
C ALA A 410 11.19 7.06 18.23
N PRO A 411 11.65 7.88 19.20
CA PRO A 411 12.27 7.35 20.42
C PRO A 411 11.38 6.41 21.23
N SER A 412 10.10 6.73 21.39
CA SER A 412 9.16 5.86 22.09
C SER A 412 8.97 4.53 21.34
N PHE A 413 8.87 4.57 20.01
CA PHE A 413 8.74 3.35 19.22
C PHE A 413 9.97 2.43 19.33
N VAL A 414 11.17 2.97 19.11
CA VAL A 414 12.41 2.18 19.21
C VAL A 414 12.57 1.60 20.61
N ARG A 415 12.29 2.37 21.67
CA ARG A 415 12.34 1.85 23.04
C ARG A 415 11.39 0.68 23.25
N CYS A 416 10.14 0.78 22.78
CA CYS A 416 9.18 -0.32 22.90
C CYS A 416 9.66 -1.60 22.22
N VAL A 417 10.24 -1.48 21.01
CA VAL A 417 10.75 -2.65 20.27
C VAL A 417 12.00 -3.23 20.93
N VAL A 418 12.98 -2.39 21.30
CA VAL A 418 14.27 -2.83 21.86
C VAL A 418 14.14 -3.32 23.31
N HIS A 419 13.28 -2.72 24.13
CA HIS A 419 13.14 -3.07 25.55
C HIS A 419 12.82 -4.56 25.75
N GLY A 420 12.04 -5.10 24.82
CA GLY A 420 11.73 -6.51 24.81
C GLY A 420 12.85 -7.40 24.24
N SER A 421 13.65 -6.89 23.31
CA SER A 421 14.65 -7.63 22.53
C SER A 421 15.96 -7.90 23.27
N ASN A 422 15.97 -7.89 24.61
CA ASN A 422 17.08 -8.43 25.40
C ASN A 422 17.13 -9.95 25.25
N VAL A 423 17.49 -10.42 24.05
CA VAL A 423 17.69 -11.83 23.75
C VAL A 423 19.01 -12.26 24.39
N PRO A 424 18.98 -13.12 25.42
CA PRO A 424 20.21 -13.56 26.07
C PRO A 424 21.14 -14.21 25.04
N GLY A 425 22.39 -13.73 24.96
CA GLY A 425 23.43 -14.31 24.10
C GLY A 425 23.60 -13.66 22.71
N LEU A 426 22.83 -12.63 22.37
CA LEU A 426 23.09 -11.85 21.15
C LEU A 426 24.27 -10.89 21.39
N SER A 427 25.43 -11.21 20.83
CA SER A 427 26.59 -10.29 20.81
C SER A 427 26.45 -9.34 19.62
N LEU A 428 26.21 -8.06 19.90
CA LEU A 428 26.09 -7.02 18.89
C LEU A 428 27.41 -6.26 18.75
N PRO A 429 27.76 -5.78 17.54
CA PRO A 429 28.93 -4.91 17.40
C PRO A 429 28.75 -3.63 18.24
N GLU A 430 29.80 -3.20 18.92
CA GLU A 430 29.80 -1.90 19.61
C GLU A 430 29.66 -0.76 18.60
N GLY A 431 28.89 0.26 18.96
CA GLY A 431 28.72 1.45 18.14
C GLY A 431 27.37 2.12 18.33
N ALA A 432 27.23 3.32 17.77
CA ALA A 432 26.03 4.13 17.87
C ALA A 432 25.59 4.67 16.51
N VAL A 433 24.28 4.64 16.27
CA VAL A 433 23.62 5.25 15.11
C VAL A 433 22.48 6.12 15.57
N CYS A 434 22.43 7.36 15.08
CA CYS A 434 21.31 8.27 15.28
C CYS A 434 20.44 8.26 14.02
N LEU A 435 19.15 8.02 14.19
CA LEU A 435 18.14 8.09 13.13
C LEU A 435 17.37 9.39 13.32
N ASN A 436 17.57 10.35 12.42
CA ASN A 436 16.84 11.61 12.38
C ASN A 436 15.61 11.46 11.48
N THR A 437 14.43 11.67 12.04
CA THR A 437 13.14 11.44 11.35
C THR A 437 12.16 12.58 11.60
N ASP A 438 11.11 12.68 10.78
CA ASP A 438 10.01 13.62 11.00
C ASP A 438 9.16 13.31 12.25
N ALA A 439 9.37 12.15 12.89
CA ALA A 439 8.76 11.76 14.17
C ALA A 439 9.69 11.97 15.38
N GLY A 440 10.89 12.54 15.19
CA GLY A 440 11.89 12.79 16.22
C GLY A 440 13.21 12.06 15.95
N GLU A 441 14.24 12.48 16.69
CA GLU A 441 15.59 11.91 16.65
C GLU A 441 15.77 10.83 17.71
N VAL A 442 16.33 9.68 17.32
CA VAL A 442 16.62 8.57 18.24
C VAL A 442 18.01 8.01 17.99
N THR A 443 18.81 7.88 19.05
CA THR A 443 20.09 7.17 19.01
C THR A 443 19.94 5.76 19.56
N ILE A 444 20.46 4.79 18.82
CA ILE A 444 20.61 3.39 19.22
C ILE A 444 22.10 3.13 19.39
N GLU A 445 22.50 2.72 20.59
CA GLU A 445 23.89 2.42 20.93
C GLU A 445 24.00 0.99 21.47
N SER A 446 24.84 0.20 20.83
CA SER A 446 25.25 -1.10 21.34
C SER A 446 26.56 -0.94 22.12
N LEU A 447 26.55 -1.48 23.34
CA LEU A 447 27.72 -1.59 24.22
C LEU A 447 28.23 -3.04 24.26
N GLY A 448 27.96 -3.81 23.21
CA GLY A 448 28.34 -5.22 23.09
C GLY A 448 27.31 -6.17 23.69
N ASP A 449 27.10 -6.06 25.00
CA ASP A 449 26.20 -6.92 25.79
C ASP A 449 24.81 -6.33 26.05
N ARG A 450 24.64 -5.04 25.77
CA ARG A 450 23.38 -4.31 25.97
C ARG A 450 23.19 -3.23 24.93
N VAL A 451 21.93 -2.87 24.74
CA VAL A 451 21.51 -1.82 23.82
C VAL A 451 20.88 -0.68 24.62
N VAL A 452 21.33 0.54 24.36
CA VAL A 452 20.82 1.75 24.95
C VAL A 452 20.12 2.56 23.87
N VAL A 453 18.88 2.96 24.13
CA VAL A 453 18.12 3.85 23.27
C VAL A 453 17.98 5.19 23.98
N SER A 454 18.27 6.28 23.29
CA SER A 454 18.09 7.63 23.84
C SER A 454 17.48 8.59 22.84
N ASP A 455 16.74 9.55 23.38
CA ASP A 455 16.20 10.67 22.64
C ASP A 455 17.36 11.58 22.15
N GLY A 456 17.31 12.01 20.88
CA GLY A 456 18.31 12.90 20.29
C GLY A 456 19.63 12.23 19.90
N MET A 457 20.52 13.03 19.31
CA MET A 457 21.86 12.63 18.90
C MET A 457 22.83 12.52 20.09
N ARG A 458 23.53 11.38 20.23
CA ARG A 458 24.66 11.25 21.17
C ARG A 458 25.99 11.67 20.54
N PRO A 459 26.96 12.19 21.34
CA PRO A 459 28.32 12.42 20.87
C PRO A 459 28.93 11.16 20.25
N GLY A 460 29.45 11.28 19.03
CA GLY A 460 30.07 10.17 18.29
C GLY A 460 29.10 9.26 17.54
N ALA A 461 27.78 9.38 17.75
CA ALA A 461 26.80 8.66 16.94
C ALA A 461 26.77 9.24 15.52
N ARG A 462 26.73 8.36 14.50
CA ARG A 462 26.54 8.79 13.11
C ARG A 462 25.07 9.06 12.86
N SER A 463 24.73 10.27 12.44
CA SER A 463 23.36 10.63 12.07
C SER A 463 23.00 10.16 10.65
N VAL A 464 21.76 9.72 10.48
CA VAL A 464 21.17 9.25 9.24
C VAL A 464 19.80 9.92 9.11
N GLU A 465 19.60 10.62 7.99
CA GLU A 465 18.34 11.30 7.68
C GLU A 465 17.39 10.34 6.97
N TRP A 466 16.36 9.88 7.67
CA TRP A 466 15.35 8.97 7.13
C TRP A 466 13.95 9.47 7.42
N PRO A 467 12.97 9.31 6.51
CA PRO A 467 11.58 9.51 6.90
C PRO A 467 11.20 8.50 7.98
N SER A 468 10.28 8.88 8.85
CA SER A 468 9.79 8.02 9.93
C SER A 468 9.15 6.71 9.42
N SER A 469 8.67 6.68 8.17
CA SER A 469 8.20 5.45 7.52
C SER A 469 9.32 4.45 7.24
N ALA A 470 10.54 4.90 6.92
CA ALA A 470 11.70 4.03 6.76
C ALA A 470 12.09 3.39 8.10
N LEU A 471 12.03 4.16 9.19
CA LEU A 471 12.19 3.62 10.54
C LEU A 471 11.14 2.54 10.82
N ALA A 472 9.87 2.76 10.47
CA ALA A 472 8.84 1.74 10.64
C ALA A 472 9.12 0.46 9.83
N GLN A 473 9.52 0.59 8.57
CA GLN A 473 9.88 -0.55 7.73
C GLN A 473 11.07 -1.33 8.29
N LEU A 474 12.07 -0.65 8.86
CA LEU A 474 13.18 -1.31 9.53
C LEU A 474 12.71 -2.09 10.75
N LEU A 475 12.01 -1.42 11.69
CA LEU A 475 11.64 -2.01 12.97
C LEU A 475 10.67 -3.19 12.79
N THR A 476 9.75 -3.09 11.84
CA THR A 476 8.77 -4.17 11.54
C THR A 476 9.40 -5.37 10.85
N GLY A 477 10.66 -5.29 10.42
CA GLY A 477 11.36 -6.31 9.63
C GLY A 477 11.03 -6.25 8.14
N TYR A 478 10.17 -5.33 7.70
CA TYR A 478 9.74 -5.23 6.31
C TYR A 478 10.91 -4.97 5.35
N ARG A 479 11.89 -4.14 5.75
CA ARG A 479 13.11 -3.90 4.97
C ARG A 479 14.35 -3.91 5.82
N SER A 480 15.44 -4.39 5.21
CA SER A 480 16.76 -4.31 5.83
C SER A 480 17.29 -2.88 5.86
N ALA A 481 18.16 -2.59 6.83
CA ALA A 481 18.86 -1.30 6.91
C ALA A 481 19.68 -0.99 5.64
N GLN A 482 20.22 -2.02 4.98
CA GLN A 482 20.93 -1.88 3.71
C GLN A 482 20.00 -1.37 2.61
N MET A 483 18.85 -2.05 2.41
CA MET A 483 17.89 -1.67 1.38
C MET A 483 17.35 -0.26 1.62
N LEU A 484 17.05 0.11 2.87
CA LEU A 484 16.62 1.47 3.21
C LEU A 484 17.70 2.51 2.93
N GLY A 485 18.97 2.20 3.21
CA GLY A 485 20.10 3.05 2.86
C GLY A 485 20.21 3.30 1.35
N GLU A 486 19.92 2.29 0.52
CA GLU A 486 19.89 2.40 -0.94
C GLU A 486 18.69 3.24 -1.43
N ILE A 487 17.48 2.93 -0.95
CA ILE A 487 16.23 3.64 -1.31
C ILE A 487 16.32 5.12 -0.98
N HIS A 488 16.83 5.46 0.22
CA HIS A 488 16.95 6.84 0.67
C HIS A 488 18.27 7.51 0.28
N ARG A 489 19.16 6.81 -0.43
CA ARG A 489 20.48 7.32 -0.87
C ARG A 489 21.33 7.82 0.30
N THR A 490 21.24 7.14 1.44
CA THR A 490 21.97 7.40 2.67
C THR A 490 22.73 6.13 3.08
N PRO A 491 23.81 5.78 2.37
CA PRO A 491 24.54 4.55 2.67
C PRO A 491 25.08 4.58 4.10
N LEU A 492 24.82 3.49 4.82
CA LEU A 492 25.24 3.29 6.20
C LEU A 492 26.68 2.75 6.25
N ALA A 493 27.41 3.08 7.32
CA ALA A 493 28.68 2.42 7.60
C ALA A 493 28.46 0.94 7.90
N ALA A 494 29.45 0.09 7.62
CA ALA A 494 29.41 -1.34 7.90
C ALA A 494 29.03 -1.65 9.37
N GLY A 495 29.56 -0.89 10.33
CA GLY A 495 29.22 -1.03 11.75
C GLY A 495 27.74 -0.73 12.04
N SER A 496 27.18 0.33 11.45
CA SER A 496 25.75 0.68 11.59
C SER A 496 24.85 -0.36 10.91
N LEU A 497 25.26 -0.90 9.75
CA LEU A 497 24.53 -1.99 9.08
C LEU A 497 24.51 -3.26 9.94
N ALA A 498 25.66 -3.65 10.50
CA ALA A 498 25.76 -4.83 11.35
C ALA A 498 24.95 -4.67 12.64
N LEU A 499 24.99 -3.49 13.27
CA LEU A 499 24.18 -3.17 14.44
C LEU A 499 22.67 -3.25 14.14
N LEU A 500 22.20 -2.51 13.13
CA LEU A 500 20.78 -2.45 12.80
C LEU A 500 20.26 -3.79 12.26
N GLY A 501 21.04 -4.51 11.46
CA GLY A 501 20.67 -5.83 10.95
C GLY A 501 20.64 -6.92 12.02
N GLY A 502 21.48 -6.82 13.05
CA GLY A 502 21.44 -7.71 14.21
C GLY A 502 20.24 -7.44 15.12
N LEU A 503 19.85 -6.17 15.26
CA LEU A 503 18.71 -5.76 16.08
C LEU A 503 17.36 -5.99 15.41
N PHE A 504 17.27 -5.69 14.12
CA PHE A 504 16.05 -5.69 13.34
C PHE A 504 16.27 -6.53 12.07
N PRO A 505 16.41 -7.86 12.22
CA PRO A 505 16.56 -8.73 11.06
C PRO A 505 15.32 -8.60 10.15
N PRO A 506 15.49 -8.72 8.82
CA PRO A 506 14.37 -8.73 7.91
C PRO A 506 13.46 -9.92 8.22
N GLY A 507 12.17 -9.74 8.04
CA GLY A 507 11.16 -10.77 8.26
C GLY A 507 9.86 -10.40 7.56
N TRP A 508 8.91 -11.32 7.65
CA TRP A 508 7.69 -11.24 6.87
C TRP A 508 6.50 -11.01 7.78
N ARG A 509 5.73 -9.97 7.47
CA ARG A 509 4.40 -9.75 8.05
C ARG A 509 3.41 -9.74 6.91
N PHE A 510 2.27 -10.39 7.11
CA PHE A 510 1.27 -10.51 6.06
C PHE A 510 -0.01 -9.76 6.40
N SER A 511 -0.62 -9.20 5.37
CA SER A 511 -1.96 -8.63 5.38
C SER A 511 -2.74 -9.19 4.21
N ARG A 512 -4.06 -9.23 4.33
CA ARG A 512 -4.93 -9.69 3.25
C ARG A 512 -4.90 -8.72 2.07
N ASN A 513 -4.83 -9.28 0.87
CA ASN A 513 -5.03 -8.52 -0.36
C ASN A 513 -6.53 -8.55 -0.75
N GLU A 514 -7.25 -7.45 -0.53
CA GLU A 514 -8.69 -7.42 -0.84
C GLU A 514 -8.99 -7.65 -2.31
N SER A 515 -8.08 -7.30 -3.21
CA SER A 515 -8.29 -7.51 -4.65
C SER A 515 -8.25 -8.97 -5.07
N TRP A 516 -7.69 -9.86 -4.25
CA TRP A 516 -7.70 -11.30 -4.51
C TRP A 516 -8.98 -11.96 -3.96
N THR A 517 -9.60 -11.33 -2.96
CA THR A 517 -10.63 -11.96 -2.12
C THR A 517 -12.04 -11.43 -2.39
N PHE A 518 -12.21 -10.11 -2.56
CA PHE A 518 -13.51 -9.47 -2.66
C PHE A 518 -13.86 -9.05 -4.07
N LYS A 519 -15.17 -9.11 -4.37
CA LYS A 519 -15.75 -8.44 -5.54
C LYS A 519 -15.49 -6.95 -5.38
N ARG A 520 -14.94 -6.35 -6.44
CA ARG A 520 -14.75 -4.90 -6.52
C ARG A 520 -16.02 -4.21 -6.97
#